data_AF-A0A8T4JJF5-F1
#
_entry.id   AF-A0A8T4JJF5-F1
#
_cell.length_a   1.000
_cell.length_b   1.000
_cell.length_c   1.000
_cell.angle_alpha   90.00
_cell.angle_beta   90.00
_cell.angle_gamma   90.00
#
_symmetry.space_group_name_H-M   'P 1'
#
loop_
_entity.id
_entity.type
_entity.pdbx_description
1 polymer ?
#
loop_
_entity_poly.entity_id
_entity_poly.type
_entity_poly.pdbx_seq_one_letter_code
_entity_poly.pdbx_strand_id
1 'polypeptide(L)'
;MKKWMLILIILVVVVLFVGLVYLFFKDGFKICSNDNVKNCDITCLNDSECKFNCGCGALNINEECKSDINTLYCLSEGVKCVENRCEITKRECLKAGQRNEGVLPSYAGGIPNLCCEGLKELDQRIEIDGECTAIVDDMGSICSDCGNSVCEIWENVCNCMEDCKKEITGGVIIKETCIQDGGEWVLEGLLDDLPKNYRCVFNFIDGGNACNNSDECVGDCLVTKVGGNGSCDYSTSISGCYSIIENYRESGLIECID
;
A
#
# COMPACT_ATOMS: atom_id res chain seq x y z
N MET A 1 67.76 42.17 1.66
CA MET A 1 66.68 42.39 0.66
C MET A 1 66.05 41.10 0.13
N LYS A 2 66.80 40.06 -0.27
CA LYS A 2 66.21 38.84 -0.88
C LYS A 2 65.21 38.06 0.02
N LYS A 3 65.42 37.99 1.33
CA LYS A 3 64.50 37.28 2.27
C LYS A 3 63.10 37.92 2.35
N TRP A 4 63.03 39.25 2.37
CA TRP A 4 61.76 39.98 2.42
C TRP A 4 60.94 39.82 1.12
N MET A 5 61.64 39.76 -0.02
CA MET A 5 60.99 39.53 -1.32
C MET A 5 60.36 38.13 -1.41
N LEU A 6 61.03 37.11 -0.87
CA LEU A 6 60.50 35.75 -0.81
C LEU A 6 59.23 35.64 0.06
N ILE A 7 59.25 36.28 1.24
CA ILE A 7 58.09 36.30 2.15
C ILE A 7 56.86 36.93 1.47
N LEU A 8 57.07 38.02 0.73
CA LEU A 8 55.98 38.73 0.05
C LEU A 8 55.36 37.88 -1.07
N ILE A 9 56.17 37.15 -1.83
CA ILE A 9 55.69 36.21 -2.86
C ILE A 9 54.86 35.09 -2.23
N ILE A 10 55.33 34.48 -1.14
CA ILE A 10 54.60 33.42 -0.44
C ILE A 10 53.24 33.93 0.04
N LEU A 11 53.19 35.14 0.60
CA LEU A 11 51.95 35.73 1.12
C LEU A 11 50.93 35.96 -0.01
N VAL A 12 51.38 36.44 -1.17
CA VAL A 12 50.53 36.61 -2.36
C VAL A 12 49.99 35.26 -2.84
N VAL A 13 50.82 34.23 -2.92
CA VAL A 13 50.40 32.88 -3.34
C VAL A 13 49.37 32.29 -2.38
N VAL A 14 49.56 32.45 -1.07
CA VAL A 14 48.60 31.99 -0.06
C VAL A 14 47.25 32.71 -0.18
N VAL A 15 47.26 34.03 -0.35
CA VAL A 15 46.01 34.80 -0.53
C VAL A 15 45.28 34.39 -1.80
N LEU A 16 45.99 34.19 -2.91
CA LEU A 16 45.40 33.71 -4.15
C LEU A 16 44.83 32.29 -4.00
N PHE A 17 45.56 31.39 -3.35
CA PHE A 17 45.10 30.03 -3.11
C PHE A 17 43.84 29.99 -2.24
N VAL A 18 43.82 30.74 -1.13
CA VAL A 18 42.64 30.84 -0.25
C VAL A 18 41.46 31.47 -0.99
N GLY A 19 41.68 32.50 -1.81
CA GLY A 19 40.62 33.10 -2.62
C GLY A 19 40.05 32.12 -3.65
N LEU A 20 40.90 31.32 -4.28
CA LEU A 20 40.51 30.32 -5.27
C LEU A 20 39.73 29.17 -4.61
N VAL A 21 40.23 28.63 -3.50
CA VAL A 21 39.51 27.66 -2.66
C VAL A 21 38.16 28.24 -2.22
N TYR A 22 38.12 29.48 -1.72
CA TYR A 22 36.88 30.13 -1.33
C TYR A 22 35.89 30.25 -2.49
N LEU A 23 36.32 30.60 -3.71
CA LEU A 23 35.43 30.62 -4.87
C LEU A 23 34.92 29.22 -5.24
N PHE A 24 35.77 28.19 -5.20
CA PHE A 24 35.36 26.80 -5.43
C PHE A 24 34.37 26.27 -4.38
N PHE A 25 34.45 26.74 -3.13
CA PHE A 25 33.57 26.31 -2.04
C PHE A 25 32.39 27.27 -1.79
N LYS A 26 32.41 28.51 -2.29
CA LYS A 26 31.32 29.49 -2.13
C LYS A 26 30.13 29.16 -3.02
N ASP A 27 30.39 28.69 -4.23
CA ASP A 27 29.39 28.02 -5.06
C ASP A 27 29.23 26.55 -4.66
N GLY A 28 29.67 26.23 -3.43
CA GLY A 28 29.72 24.91 -2.83
C GLY A 28 28.50 24.13 -3.25
N PHE A 29 28.78 23.01 -3.91
CA PHE A 29 27.81 22.04 -4.43
C PHE A 29 26.49 22.22 -3.71
N LYS A 30 25.52 22.88 -4.36
CA LYS A 30 24.14 22.86 -3.87
C LYS A 30 23.72 21.42 -3.99
N ILE A 31 24.03 20.64 -2.97
CA ILE A 31 23.69 19.24 -2.93
C ILE A 31 22.19 19.25 -2.71
N CYS A 32 21.47 18.99 -3.80
CA CYS A 32 20.07 18.66 -3.73
C CYS A 32 19.94 17.43 -2.80
N SER A 33 19.20 17.60 -1.72
CA SER A 33 18.86 16.54 -0.77
C SER A 33 17.36 16.51 -0.61
N ASN A 34 16.87 15.30 -0.33
CA ASN A 34 15.45 15.03 -0.16
C ASN A 34 14.84 15.85 0.97
N ASP A 35 15.62 16.08 2.04
CA ASP A 35 15.20 16.85 3.21
C ASP A 35 15.09 18.36 2.92
N ASN A 36 15.63 18.83 1.79
CA ASN A 36 15.72 20.26 1.49
C ASN A 36 15.57 20.54 -0.01
N VAL A 37 14.44 20.12 -0.57
CA VAL A 37 14.06 20.29 -1.99
C VAL A 37 14.16 21.75 -2.45
N LYS A 38 14.03 22.73 -1.53
CA LYS A 38 14.19 24.16 -1.83
C LYS A 38 15.57 24.55 -2.37
N ASN A 39 16.59 23.72 -2.15
CA ASN A 39 17.94 23.96 -2.64
C ASN A 39 18.21 23.35 -4.02
N CYS A 40 17.27 22.58 -4.56
CA CYS A 40 17.43 21.95 -5.85
C CYS A 40 17.05 22.91 -6.98
N ASP A 41 17.78 22.83 -8.09
CA ASP A 41 17.39 23.56 -9.30
C ASP A 41 16.22 22.84 -9.98
N ILE A 42 15.12 23.58 -10.07
CA ILE A 42 13.89 23.15 -10.73
C ILE A 42 13.66 23.94 -12.01
N THR A 43 14.59 24.78 -12.44
CA THR A 43 14.43 25.54 -13.69
C THR A 43 14.53 24.62 -14.90
N CYS A 44 13.87 24.98 -15.99
CA CYS A 44 13.91 24.23 -17.25
C CYS A 44 13.53 25.13 -18.42
N LEU A 45 13.92 24.72 -19.62
CA LEU A 45 13.49 25.36 -20.88
C LEU A 45 12.46 24.51 -21.63
N ASN A 46 12.48 23.19 -21.42
CA ASN A 46 11.58 22.23 -22.07
C ASN A 46 11.47 20.95 -21.24
N ASP A 47 10.48 20.10 -21.58
CA ASP A 47 10.16 18.88 -20.83
C ASP A 47 11.32 17.88 -20.71
N SER A 48 12.24 17.85 -21.68
CA SER A 48 13.37 16.90 -21.65
C SER A 48 14.45 17.24 -20.62
N GLU A 49 14.42 18.47 -20.10
CA GLU A 49 15.30 18.93 -19.03
C GLU A 49 14.75 18.59 -17.65
N CYS A 50 13.58 17.98 -17.56
CA CYS A 50 12.99 17.60 -16.29
C CYS A 50 13.10 16.09 -16.06
N LYS A 51 13.48 15.73 -14.84
CA LYS A 51 13.45 14.34 -14.36
C LYS A 51 12.78 14.26 -13.00
N PHE A 52 12.25 13.08 -12.73
CA PHE A 52 11.70 12.75 -11.43
C PHE A 52 12.81 12.15 -10.56
N ASN A 53 13.23 12.83 -9.50
CA ASN A 53 14.24 12.34 -8.56
C ASN A 53 14.14 13.10 -7.23
N CYS A 54 14.66 12.51 -6.14
CA CYS A 54 14.65 13.04 -4.77
C CYS A 54 13.25 13.06 -4.11
N GLY A 55 12.92 12.01 -3.35
CA GLY A 55 11.68 11.81 -2.57
C GLY A 55 10.44 12.48 -3.15
N CYS A 56 10.11 12.02 -4.34
CA CYS A 56 8.91 12.37 -5.06
C CYS A 56 8.87 13.78 -5.67
N GLY A 57 10.02 14.42 -5.87
CA GLY A 57 10.15 15.74 -6.50
C GLY A 57 10.44 15.73 -8.01
N ALA A 58 10.23 16.88 -8.63
CA ALA A 58 10.64 17.18 -10.00
C ALA A 58 11.91 18.05 -9.99
N LEU A 59 12.91 17.67 -10.78
CA LEU A 59 14.23 18.29 -10.79
C LEU A 59 14.73 18.53 -12.21
N ASN A 60 15.65 19.49 -12.37
CA ASN A 60 16.41 19.61 -13.61
C ASN A 60 17.28 18.35 -13.83
N ILE A 61 17.44 17.94 -15.09
CA ILE A 61 18.20 16.74 -15.48
C ILE A 61 19.68 16.82 -15.06
N ASN A 62 20.23 18.03 -14.94
CA ASN A 62 21.62 18.28 -14.54
C ASN A 62 21.85 18.23 -13.03
N GLU A 63 20.79 18.14 -12.21
CA GLU A 63 20.89 18.03 -10.76
C GLU A 63 21.01 16.57 -10.32
N GLU A 64 21.89 16.28 -9.37
CA GLU A 64 21.96 14.96 -8.72
C GLU A 64 21.44 15.04 -7.29
N CYS A 65 20.43 14.24 -6.98
CA CYS A 65 19.98 14.07 -5.61
C CYS A 65 20.92 13.11 -4.90
N LYS A 66 21.57 13.56 -3.83
CA LYS A 66 22.21 12.66 -2.87
C LYS A 66 21.17 12.30 -1.82
N SER A 67 20.59 11.12 -1.96
CA SER A 67 19.78 10.53 -0.90
C SER A 67 20.56 9.37 -0.28
N ASP A 68 20.79 9.45 1.02
CA ASP A 68 21.32 8.34 1.83
C ASP A 68 20.20 7.35 2.22
N ILE A 69 18.96 7.65 1.83
CA ILE A 69 17.76 6.88 2.18
C ILE A 69 17.36 6.06 0.96
N ASN A 70 17.16 4.76 1.15
CA ASN A 70 16.65 3.85 0.12
C ASN A 70 15.47 4.50 -0.61
N THR A 71 15.53 4.48 -1.94
CA THR A 71 14.53 5.00 -2.88
C THR A 71 13.11 4.95 -2.31
N LEU A 72 12.55 6.11 -1.97
CA LEU A 72 11.11 6.22 -1.78
C LEU A 72 10.44 5.87 -3.11
N TYR A 73 9.60 4.85 -3.11
CA TYR A 73 8.78 4.48 -4.27
C TYR A 73 7.69 5.52 -4.44
N CYS A 74 7.92 6.44 -5.37
CA CYS A 74 6.92 7.42 -5.72
C CYS A 74 6.34 7.10 -7.10
N LEU A 75 5.03 7.03 -7.18
CA LEU A 75 4.30 6.85 -8.42
C LEU A 75 4.23 8.19 -9.15
N SER A 76 5.01 8.34 -10.21
CA SER A 76 4.98 9.52 -11.09
C SER A 76 5.24 9.09 -12.52
N GLU A 77 4.27 9.32 -13.40
CA GLU A 77 4.40 9.05 -14.84
C GLU A 77 4.80 10.28 -15.65
N GLY A 78 4.90 11.47 -15.06
CA GLY A 78 5.16 12.67 -15.86
C GLY A 78 5.66 13.89 -15.10
N VAL A 79 6.86 14.32 -15.45
CA VAL A 79 7.39 15.65 -15.14
C VAL A 79 7.46 16.46 -16.43
N LYS A 80 7.00 17.71 -16.40
CA LYS A 80 7.10 18.64 -17.53
C LYS A 80 7.63 19.98 -17.09
N CYS A 81 8.07 20.75 -18.06
CA CYS A 81 8.47 22.12 -17.85
C CYS A 81 7.26 23.06 -17.97
N VAL A 82 6.80 23.58 -16.83
CA VAL A 82 5.67 24.51 -16.73
C VAL A 82 6.21 25.85 -16.24
N GLU A 83 6.01 26.92 -17.01
CA GLU A 83 6.48 28.28 -16.66
C GLU A 83 7.99 28.35 -16.29
N ASN A 84 8.84 27.64 -17.04
CA ASN A 84 10.28 27.47 -16.79
C ASN A 84 10.62 26.76 -15.47
N ARG A 85 9.70 25.95 -14.94
CA ARG A 85 9.91 25.13 -13.75
C ARG A 85 9.48 23.67 -14.00
N CYS A 86 10.28 22.72 -13.54
CA CYS A 86 9.93 21.31 -13.57
C CYS A 86 8.83 21.04 -12.56
N GLU A 87 7.67 20.64 -13.07
CA GLU A 87 6.48 20.32 -12.29
C GLU A 87 6.02 18.90 -12.59
N ILE A 88 5.51 18.23 -11.55
CA ILE A 88 4.89 16.92 -11.69
C ILE A 88 3.51 17.16 -12.29
N THR A 89 3.33 16.79 -13.55
CA THR A 89 2.08 17.06 -14.30
C THR A 89 1.11 15.90 -14.26
N LYS A 90 1.59 14.70 -13.93
CA LYS A 90 0.76 13.52 -13.75
C LYS A 90 1.30 12.71 -12.58
N ARG A 91 0.63 12.80 -11.44
CA ARG A 91 0.76 11.79 -10.40
C ARG A 91 -0.15 10.64 -10.80
N GLU A 92 0.42 9.45 -10.94
CA GLU A 92 -0.42 8.27 -10.85
C GLU A 92 -0.92 8.22 -9.42
N CYS A 93 -2.24 8.21 -9.30
CA CYS A 93 -2.92 8.04 -8.05
C CYS A 93 -3.34 6.58 -7.93
N LEU A 94 -3.41 6.09 -6.70
CA LEU A 94 -3.90 4.76 -6.42
C LEU A 94 -5.42 4.71 -6.59
N LYS A 95 -5.88 3.70 -7.31
CA LYS A 95 -7.29 3.35 -7.47
C LYS A 95 -7.80 2.61 -6.23
N ALA A 96 -9.11 2.45 -6.14
CA ALA A 96 -9.74 1.65 -5.09
C ALA A 96 -9.14 0.24 -5.07
N GLY A 97 -8.83 -0.28 -3.88
CA GLY A 97 -8.23 -1.60 -3.67
C GLY A 97 -6.72 -1.70 -3.93
N GLN A 98 -6.08 -0.66 -4.49
CA GLN A 98 -4.63 -0.69 -4.73
C GLN A 98 -3.86 -0.32 -3.47
N ARG A 99 -2.84 -1.11 -3.15
CA ARG A 99 -1.91 -0.86 -2.04
C ARG A 99 -0.72 -0.03 -2.48
N ASN A 100 -0.22 0.78 -1.56
CA ASN A 100 1.08 1.42 -1.68
C ASN A 100 2.18 0.52 -1.10
N GLU A 101 2.82 -0.28 -1.94
CA GLU A 101 3.80 -1.30 -1.50
C GLU A 101 5.16 -0.74 -1.02
N GLY A 102 5.33 0.56 -0.81
CA GLY A 102 6.65 1.13 -0.53
C GLY A 102 6.70 2.40 0.33
N VAL A 103 5.61 2.77 0.98
CA VAL A 103 5.57 3.98 1.81
C VAL A 103 5.04 3.61 3.20
N LEU A 104 5.91 3.75 4.21
CA LEU A 104 5.53 3.74 5.61
C LEU A 104 4.32 4.68 5.82
N PRO A 105 3.30 4.27 6.60
CA PRO A 105 2.12 5.09 6.84
C PRO A 105 2.52 6.51 7.24
N SER A 106 1.88 7.51 6.64
CA SER A 106 2.20 8.95 6.77
C SER A 106 1.99 9.50 8.19
N TYR A 107 2.74 9.00 9.18
CA TYR A 107 2.73 9.49 10.55
C TYR A 107 3.56 10.77 10.74
N ALA A 108 4.33 11.19 9.73
CA ALA A 108 5.24 12.33 9.83
C ALA A 108 5.13 13.31 8.64
N GLY A 109 3.96 13.92 8.46
CA GLY A 109 3.87 15.15 7.66
C GLY A 109 3.69 14.98 6.15
N GLY A 110 2.82 14.03 5.76
CA GLY A 110 1.94 14.13 4.60
C GLY A 110 2.60 14.23 3.24
N ILE A 111 2.58 13.14 2.48
CA ILE A 111 2.46 13.25 1.03
C ILE A 111 0.95 13.39 0.76
N PRO A 112 0.40 14.60 0.59
CA PRO A 112 -1.03 14.77 0.34
C PRO A 112 -1.41 14.10 -0.98
N ASN A 113 -2.46 13.29 -0.92
CA ASN A 113 -3.21 12.72 -2.05
C ASN A 113 -2.46 11.66 -2.86
N LEU A 114 -2.23 10.50 -2.23
CA LEU A 114 -1.85 9.29 -2.96
C LEU A 114 -3.04 8.67 -3.71
N CYS A 115 -4.24 8.77 -3.15
CA CYS A 115 -5.46 8.23 -3.73
C CYS A 115 -6.02 9.14 -4.85
N CYS A 116 -6.70 8.53 -5.82
CA CYS A 116 -7.37 9.28 -6.88
C CYS A 116 -8.51 10.16 -6.34
N GLU A 117 -8.93 11.15 -7.13
CA GLU A 117 -10.06 12.02 -6.79
C GLU A 117 -11.30 11.18 -6.42
N GLY A 118 -11.93 11.51 -5.29
CA GLY A 118 -13.08 10.77 -4.76
C GLY A 118 -12.74 9.57 -3.87
N LEU A 119 -11.46 9.17 -3.79
CA LEU A 119 -11.01 8.08 -2.93
C LEU A 119 -10.37 8.62 -1.66
N LYS A 120 -10.55 7.90 -0.55
CA LYS A 120 -9.86 8.16 0.72
C LYS A 120 -8.85 7.05 1.01
N GLU A 121 -7.76 7.44 1.64
CA GLU A 121 -6.78 6.51 2.19
C GLU A 121 -7.39 5.85 3.44
N LEU A 122 -7.42 4.53 3.46
CA LEU A 122 -7.91 3.78 4.63
C LEU A 122 -6.84 3.77 5.71
N ASP A 123 -7.28 4.08 6.92
CA ASP A 123 -6.51 3.82 8.12
C ASP A 123 -6.41 2.31 8.35
N GLN A 124 -5.24 1.83 8.77
CA GLN A 124 -5.00 0.42 9.09
C GLN A 124 -5.53 0.07 10.50
N ARG A 125 -6.78 0.41 10.77
CA ARG A 125 -7.48 -0.04 11.97
C ARG A 125 -8.30 -1.28 11.66
N ILE A 126 -8.27 -2.22 12.60
CA ILE A 126 -9.15 -3.38 12.63
C ILE A 126 -9.95 -3.39 13.91
N GLU A 127 -11.10 -4.04 13.88
CA GLU A 127 -11.94 -4.23 15.06
C GLU A 127 -11.45 -5.46 15.84
N ILE A 128 -11.07 -5.25 17.10
CA ILE A 128 -10.74 -6.31 18.06
C ILE A 128 -11.63 -6.09 19.28
N ASP A 129 -12.45 -7.08 19.62
CA ASP A 129 -13.41 -7.01 20.74
C ASP A 129 -14.35 -5.79 20.68
N GLY A 130 -14.72 -5.35 19.48
CA GLY A 130 -15.57 -4.18 19.25
C GLY A 130 -14.85 -2.83 19.33
N GLU A 131 -13.53 -2.82 19.54
CA GLU A 131 -12.71 -1.61 19.55
C GLU A 131 -11.82 -1.53 18.30
N CYS A 132 -11.75 -0.34 17.70
CA CYS A 132 -10.92 -0.07 16.55
C CYS A 132 -9.46 0.15 16.95
N THR A 133 -8.62 -0.87 16.74
CA THR A 133 -7.21 -0.88 17.11
C THR A 133 -6.35 -0.66 15.87
N ALA A 134 -5.38 0.26 15.96
CA ALA A 134 -4.41 0.47 14.90
C ALA A 134 -3.45 -0.73 14.84
N ILE A 135 -3.28 -1.31 13.66
CA ILE A 135 -2.22 -2.28 13.42
C ILE A 135 -0.92 -1.48 13.26
N VAL A 136 0.10 -1.85 14.01
CA VAL A 136 1.42 -1.17 13.98
C VAL A 136 2.28 -1.68 12.81
N ASP A 137 1.71 -2.49 11.92
CA ASP A 137 2.45 -3.14 10.84
C ASP A 137 2.53 -2.27 9.59
N ASP A 138 3.64 -2.43 8.88
CA ASP A 138 4.06 -1.65 7.73
C ASP A 138 3.28 -1.98 6.44
N MET A 139 1.97 -2.27 6.55
CA MET A 139 1.19 -2.90 5.46
C MET A 139 0.86 -1.98 4.27
N GLY A 140 1.45 -0.78 4.22
CA GLY A 140 1.16 0.23 3.19
C GLY A 140 -0.28 0.75 3.24
N SER A 141 -0.53 1.93 2.69
CA SER A 141 -1.89 2.44 2.63
C SER A 141 -2.66 1.93 1.42
N ILE A 142 -3.96 1.74 1.58
CA ILE A 142 -4.90 1.33 0.52
C ILE A 142 -5.93 2.44 0.32
N CYS A 143 -6.33 2.66 -0.92
CA CYS A 143 -7.34 3.65 -1.26
C CYS A 143 -8.72 2.98 -1.42
N SER A 144 -9.77 3.69 -1.03
CA SER A 144 -11.15 3.19 -1.07
C SER A 144 -12.12 4.34 -1.37
N ASP A 145 -13.22 4.00 -2.05
CA ASP A 145 -14.36 4.85 -2.38
C ASP A 145 -15.50 4.76 -1.35
N CYS A 146 -15.16 4.78 -0.05
CA CYS A 146 -16.17 4.73 0.99
C CYS A 146 -17.33 5.73 0.79
N GLY A 147 -18.55 5.27 1.06
CA GLY A 147 -19.82 5.89 0.72
C GLY A 147 -20.48 5.30 -0.54
N ASN A 148 -19.95 4.21 -1.12
CA ASN A 148 -20.49 3.56 -2.32
C ASN A 148 -21.56 2.48 -1.99
N SER A 149 -21.86 2.25 -0.70
CA SER A 149 -22.77 1.21 -0.18
C SER A 149 -22.34 -0.23 -0.39
N VAL A 150 -21.06 -0.48 -0.69
CA VAL A 150 -20.45 -1.79 -0.83
C VAL A 150 -19.27 -1.87 0.15
N CYS A 151 -19.31 -2.82 1.09
CA CYS A 151 -18.19 -3.06 1.99
C CYS A 151 -17.20 -4.00 1.31
N GLU A 152 -16.16 -3.46 0.70
CA GLU A 152 -15.15 -4.24 -0.02
C GLU A 152 -14.26 -5.06 0.93
N ILE A 153 -13.55 -6.06 0.41
CA ILE A 153 -12.73 -6.99 1.23
C ILE A 153 -11.58 -6.31 1.99
N TRP A 154 -11.17 -5.11 1.59
CA TRP A 154 -10.14 -4.30 2.26
C TRP A 154 -10.72 -3.24 3.20
N GLU A 155 -12.04 -3.13 3.26
CA GLU A 155 -12.77 -2.20 4.11
C GLU A 155 -13.31 -2.91 5.35
N ASN A 156 -13.48 -2.15 6.42
CA ASN A 156 -14.09 -2.64 7.65
C ASN A 156 -14.77 -1.47 8.39
N VAL A 157 -15.49 -1.78 9.47
CA VAL A 157 -16.24 -0.77 10.23
C VAL A 157 -15.35 0.34 10.80
N CYS A 158 -14.06 0.06 11.02
CA CYS A 158 -13.12 1.01 11.61
C CYS A 158 -12.52 1.99 10.61
N ASN A 159 -12.39 1.60 9.33
CA ASN A 159 -11.79 2.44 8.30
C ASN A 159 -12.77 2.92 7.22
N CYS A 160 -13.95 2.29 7.11
CA CYS A 160 -14.99 2.58 6.13
C CYS A 160 -16.40 2.43 6.73
N MET A 161 -16.68 3.11 7.84
CA MET A 161 -17.96 2.98 8.55
C MET A 161 -19.18 3.32 7.69
N GLU A 162 -19.04 4.12 6.63
CA GLU A 162 -20.16 4.50 5.76
C GLU A 162 -20.77 3.29 5.05
N ASP A 163 -19.93 2.37 4.57
CA ASP A 163 -20.33 1.19 3.78
C ASP A 163 -20.28 -0.09 4.61
N CYS A 164 -19.26 -0.22 5.46
CA CYS A 164 -19.08 -1.32 6.38
C CYS A 164 -19.76 -1.07 7.72
N LYS A 165 -20.79 -0.21 7.74
CA LYS A 165 -21.78 -0.18 8.79
C LYS A 165 -22.40 -1.57 8.84
N LYS A 166 -21.81 -2.41 9.68
CA LYS A 166 -22.54 -3.51 10.25
C LYS A 166 -23.84 -2.87 10.76
N GLU A 167 -24.98 -3.43 10.40
CA GLU A 167 -26.06 -3.45 11.38
C GLU A 167 -25.51 -4.23 12.60
N ILE A 168 -24.69 -3.55 13.42
CA ILE A 168 -24.12 -4.04 14.67
C ILE A 168 -25.32 -4.13 15.61
N THR A 169 -25.89 -5.31 15.63
CA THR A 169 -25.91 -6.06 16.88
C THR A 169 -24.70 -6.98 16.91
N GLY A 170 -23.52 -6.35 17.04
CA GLY A 170 -22.24 -6.90 17.50
C GLY A 170 -21.77 -8.21 16.89
N GLY A 171 -20.89 -8.16 15.88
CA GLY A 171 -19.87 -9.19 15.60
C GLY A 171 -20.34 -10.65 15.45
N VAL A 172 -21.63 -10.85 15.35
CA VAL A 172 -22.37 -12.09 15.16
C VAL A 172 -23.27 -11.72 14.00
N ILE A 173 -23.24 -12.46 12.90
CA ILE A 173 -24.37 -12.40 11.98
C ILE A 173 -25.57 -12.78 12.83
N ILE A 174 -26.40 -11.82 13.24
CA ILE A 174 -27.57 -12.13 14.04
C ILE A 174 -28.37 -13.17 13.25
N LYS A 175 -28.81 -14.21 13.96
CA LYS A 175 -29.48 -15.39 13.39
C LYS A 175 -30.53 -15.00 12.36
N GLU A 176 -31.24 -13.90 12.61
CA GLU A 176 -32.27 -13.32 11.76
C GLU A 176 -31.72 -12.91 10.37
N THR A 177 -30.57 -12.22 10.31
CA THR A 177 -29.91 -11.84 9.05
C THR A 177 -29.40 -13.07 8.30
N CYS A 178 -28.79 -14.03 9.01
CA CYS A 178 -28.36 -15.29 8.40
C CYS A 178 -29.52 -15.99 7.69
N ILE A 179 -30.65 -16.13 8.38
CA ILE A 179 -31.85 -16.79 7.83
C ILE A 179 -32.45 -15.97 6.69
N GLN A 180 -32.46 -14.64 6.80
CA GLN A 180 -32.98 -13.75 5.76
C GLN A 180 -32.19 -13.87 4.46
N ASP A 181 -30.88 -14.03 4.54
CA ASP A 181 -29.98 -14.19 3.39
C ASP A 181 -29.92 -15.63 2.87
N GLY A 182 -30.74 -16.53 3.41
CA GLY A 182 -30.83 -17.93 2.99
C GLY A 182 -29.79 -18.86 3.61
N GLY A 183 -29.05 -18.39 4.61
CA GLY A 183 -28.13 -19.20 5.41
C GLY A 183 -28.83 -19.97 6.53
N GLU A 184 -28.14 -20.99 7.04
CA GLU A 184 -28.54 -21.79 8.19
C GLU A 184 -27.70 -21.43 9.41
N TRP A 185 -28.35 -21.22 10.55
CA TRP A 185 -27.68 -20.88 11.81
C TRP A 185 -27.37 -22.16 12.59
N VAL A 186 -26.18 -22.71 12.37
CA VAL A 186 -25.75 -23.99 12.94
C VAL A 186 -24.82 -23.79 14.14
N LEU A 187 -24.95 -24.71 15.10
CA LEU A 187 -24.05 -24.82 16.24
C LEU A 187 -22.74 -25.47 15.78
N GLU A 188 -21.64 -24.76 15.91
CA GLU A 188 -20.30 -25.24 15.63
C GLU A 188 -19.63 -25.72 16.92
N GLY A 189 -19.17 -26.98 16.89
CA GLY A 189 -18.57 -27.64 18.04
C GLY A 189 -19.58 -28.24 19.02
N LEU A 190 -19.25 -29.43 19.53
CA LEU A 190 -20.05 -30.18 20.51
C LEU A 190 -19.34 -30.25 21.87
N LEU A 191 -18.34 -29.39 22.11
CA LEU A 191 -17.61 -29.37 23.37
C LEU A 191 -18.48 -28.68 24.44
N ASP A 192 -19.03 -29.49 25.34
CA ASP A 192 -19.97 -29.08 26.39
C ASP A 192 -19.45 -27.97 27.33
N ASP A 193 -18.13 -27.73 27.34
CA ASP A 193 -17.45 -26.81 28.27
C ASP A 193 -17.03 -25.46 27.65
N LEU A 194 -17.22 -25.26 26.35
CA LEU A 194 -16.96 -23.97 25.68
C LEU A 194 -18.27 -23.23 25.39
N PRO A 195 -18.27 -21.88 25.33
CA PRO A 195 -19.43 -21.14 24.85
C PRO A 195 -19.86 -21.70 23.49
N LYS A 196 -21.14 -22.00 23.35
CA LYS A 196 -21.74 -22.51 22.11
C LYS A 196 -21.49 -21.50 21.00
N ASN A 197 -20.55 -21.81 20.11
CA ASN A 197 -20.28 -21.01 18.94
C ASN A 197 -21.35 -21.35 17.91
N TYR A 198 -22.14 -20.35 17.51
CA TYR A 198 -23.03 -20.50 16.37
C TYR A 198 -22.43 -19.73 15.20
N ARG A 199 -22.56 -20.28 14.00
CA ARG A 199 -22.15 -19.61 12.77
C ARG A 199 -23.24 -19.68 11.72
N CYS A 200 -23.23 -18.72 10.80
CA CYS A 200 -24.06 -18.76 9.61
C CYS A 200 -23.39 -19.64 8.56
N VAL A 201 -24.15 -20.54 7.97
CA VAL A 201 -23.67 -21.46 6.93
C VAL A 201 -24.55 -21.35 5.71
N PHE A 202 -23.96 -21.00 4.58
CA PHE A 202 -24.66 -20.95 3.30
C PHE A 202 -24.36 -22.22 2.55
N ASN A 203 -25.39 -22.95 2.15
CA ASN A 203 -25.25 -24.13 1.30
C ASN A 203 -25.20 -23.69 -0.16
N PHE A 204 -24.22 -24.19 -0.90
CA PHE A 204 -24.06 -23.90 -2.32
C PHE A 204 -24.84 -24.91 -3.17
N ILE A 205 -25.56 -24.41 -4.17
CA ILE A 205 -26.45 -25.23 -5.00
C ILE A 205 -25.70 -26.19 -5.92
N ASP A 206 -24.42 -25.91 -6.16
CA ASP A 206 -23.50 -26.64 -7.02
C ASP A 206 -22.50 -27.49 -6.23
N GLY A 207 -22.66 -27.58 -4.91
CA GLY A 207 -21.83 -28.41 -4.04
C GLY A 207 -21.71 -29.84 -4.54
N GLY A 208 -20.47 -30.32 -4.65
CA GLY A 208 -20.13 -31.65 -5.16
C GLY A 208 -19.99 -31.75 -6.68
N ASN A 209 -20.34 -30.72 -7.44
CA ASN A 209 -20.08 -30.71 -8.88
C ASN A 209 -18.58 -30.71 -9.14
N ALA A 210 -18.14 -31.42 -10.18
CA ALA A 210 -16.73 -31.43 -10.57
C ALA A 210 -16.32 -30.04 -11.07
N CYS A 211 -15.14 -29.59 -10.66
CA CYS A 211 -14.59 -28.28 -11.03
C CYS A 211 -13.08 -28.35 -11.27
N ASN A 212 -12.57 -27.40 -12.05
CA ASN A 212 -11.13 -27.24 -12.31
C ASN A 212 -10.58 -25.87 -11.86
N ASN A 213 -11.45 -24.97 -11.44
CA ASN A 213 -11.17 -23.60 -11.01
C ASN A 213 -12.36 -23.14 -10.13
N SER A 214 -12.12 -22.32 -9.11
CA SER A 214 -13.18 -21.78 -8.25
C SER A 214 -14.15 -20.86 -8.98
N ASP A 215 -13.76 -20.26 -10.11
CA ASP A 215 -14.66 -19.52 -11.02
C ASP A 215 -15.79 -20.41 -11.61
N GLU A 216 -15.64 -21.74 -11.56
CA GLU A 216 -16.67 -22.71 -11.98
C GLU A 216 -17.70 -23.01 -10.87
N CYS A 217 -17.47 -22.48 -9.66
CA CYS A 217 -18.25 -22.76 -8.46
C CYS A 217 -18.87 -21.48 -7.87
N VAL A 218 -19.96 -21.61 -7.12
CA VAL A 218 -20.50 -20.52 -6.29
C VAL A 218 -19.60 -20.27 -5.07
N GLY A 219 -19.04 -21.35 -4.51
CA GLY A 219 -17.97 -21.32 -3.50
C GLY A 219 -16.61 -21.66 -4.11
N ASP A 220 -15.75 -22.33 -3.35
CA ASP A 220 -14.42 -22.71 -3.81
C ASP A 220 -14.41 -24.08 -4.51
N CYS A 221 -13.44 -24.29 -5.40
CA CYS A 221 -13.17 -25.60 -5.99
C CYS A 221 -12.18 -26.39 -5.13
N LEU A 222 -12.65 -27.42 -4.41
CA LEU A 222 -11.86 -28.08 -3.37
C LEU A 222 -11.44 -29.52 -3.73
N VAL A 223 -10.29 -29.94 -3.21
CA VAL A 223 -9.81 -31.34 -3.21
C VAL A 223 -9.56 -31.82 -1.79
N THR A 224 -10.15 -32.97 -1.45
CA THR A 224 -10.00 -33.62 -0.14
C THR A 224 -8.90 -34.69 -0.10
N LYS A 225 -8.30 -35.03 -1.25
CA LYS A 225 -7.19 -35.98 -1.39
C LYS A 225 -6.22 -35.55 -2.47
N VAL A 226 -4.94 -35.41 -2.12
CA VAL A 226 -3.85 -35.05 -3.05
C VAL A 226 -3.95 -35.85 -4.36
N GLY A 227 -4.05 -35.14 -5.49
CA GLY A 227 -4.17 -35.72 -6.83
C GLY A 227 -5.58 -36.20 -7.23
N GLY A 228 -6.62 -35.83 -6.49
CA GLY A 228 -8.02 -36.04 -6.86
C GLY A 228 -8.55 -34.98 -7.85
N ASN A 229 -9.73 -35.23 -8.42
CA ASN A 229 -10.47 -34.21 -9.16
C ASN A 229 -11.10 -33.22 -8.17
N GLY A 230 -11.12 -31.92 -8.52
CA GLY A 230 -11.80 -30.90 -7.73
C GLY A 230 -13.30 -31.09 -7.70
N SER A 231 -13.92 -30.69 -6.59
CA SER A 231 -15.37 -30.59 -6.43
C SER A 231 -15.73 -29.26 -5.78
N CYS A 232 -16.76 -28.59 -6.29
CA CYS A 232 -17.28 -27.37 -5.68
C CYS A 232 -17.67 -27.64 -4.23
N ASP A 233 -17.35 -26.69 -3.35
CA ASP A 233 -17.67 -26.77 -1.94
C ASP A 233 -19.19 -26.86 -1.72
N TYR A 234 -19.61 -27.56 -0.67
CA TYR A 234 -21.02 -27.70 -0.32
C TYR A 234 -21.54 -26.52 0.49
N SER A 235 -20.68 -25.84 1.25
CA SER A 235 -21.12 -24.73 2.09
C SER A 235 -19.98 -23.84 2.56
N THR A 236 -20.28 -22.66 3.09
CA THR A 236 -19.29 -21.81 3.77
C THR A 236 -18.74 -22.40 5.10
N SER A 237 -19.25 -23.55 5.53
CA SER A 237 -18.78 -24.27 6.73
C SER A 237 -17.79 -25.35 6.34
N ILE A 238 -16.53 -24.95 6.15
CA ILE A 238 -15.50 -25.91 5.78
C ILE A 238 -14.97 -26.59 7.05
N SER A 239 -15.06 -27.92 7.08
CA SER A 239 -14.49 -28.78 8.12
C SER A 239 -13.65 -29.89 7.49
N GLY A 240 -12.50 -30.19 8.06
CA GLY A 240 -11.55 -31.16 7.55
C GLY A 240 -10.40 -30.54 6.75
N CYS A 241 -9.61 -31.40 6.11
CA CYS A 241 -8.44 -31.01 5.34
C CYS A 241 -8.74 -30.92 3.84
N TYR A 242 -8.48 -29.78 3.22
CA TYR A 242 -8.72 -29.53 1.80
C TYR A 242 -7.62 -28.69 1.15
N SER A 243 -7.59 -28.67 -0.17
CA SER A 243 -6.78 -27.74 -0.98
C SER A 243 -7.64 -27.15 -2.09
N ILE A 244 -7.45 -25.86 -2.38
CA ILE A 244 -8.15 -25.16 -3.45
C ILE A 244 -7.48 -25.50 -4.79
N ILE A 245 -8.27 -25.80 -5.82
CA ILE A 245 -7.79 -25.93 -7.20
C ILE A 245 -7.99 -24.61 -7.94
N GLU A 246 -6.91 -24.11 -8.52
CA GLU A 246 -6.95 -23.05 -9.51
C GLU A 246 -6.28 -23.51 -10.81
N ASN A 247 -7.00 -23.42 -11.93
CA ASN A 247 -6.48 -23.76 -13.26
C ASN A 247 -5.81 -25.15 -13.34
N TYR A 248 -6.51 -26.19 -12.85
CA TYR A 248 -6.01 -27.58 -12.80
C TYR A 248 -4.78 -27.79 -11.89
N ARG A 249 -4.47 -26.85 -10.99
CA ARG A 249 -3.34 -26.97 -10.06
C ARG A 249 -3.82 -26.71 -8.64
N GLU A 250 -3.31 -27.49 -7.70
CA GLU A 250 -3.48 -27.22 -6.27
C GLU A 250 -2.80 -25.87 -5.95
N SER A 251 -3.60 -24.89 -5.56
CA SER A 251 -3.20 -23.52 -5.26
C SER A 251 -3.05 -23.34 -3.75
N GLY A 252 -2.00 -23.94 -3.17
CA GLY A 252 -1.61 -23.67 -1.78
C GLY A 252 -1.62 -24.87 -0.83
N LEU A 253 -1.39 -24.55 0.44
CA LEU A 253 -1.23 -25.50 1.54
C LEU A 253 -2.55 -26.26 1.79
N ILE A 254 -2.46 -27.50 2.29
CA ILE A 254 -3.64 -28.19 2.82
C ILE A 254 -4.10 -27.43 4.07
N GLU A 255 -5.26 -26.79 3.98
CA GLU A 255 -5.91 -26.19 5.13
C GLU A 255 -6.73 -27.26 5.83
N CYS A 256 -6.36 -27.54 7.09
CA CYS A 256 -7.11 -28.42 7.96
C CYS A 256 -7.83 -27.56 8.98
N ILE A 257 -9.16 -27.49 8.88
CA ILE A 257 -10.01 -26.81 9.84
C ILE A 257 -10.66 -27.89 10.72
N ASP A 258 -10.31 -27.90 12.01
CA ASP A 258 -10.91 -28.76 13.04
C ASP A 258 -12.23 -28.18 13.56
#